data_AF-A0A7Z9GF42-F1
#
_entry.id   AF-A0A7Z9GF42-F1
#
_cell.length_a   1.000
_cell.length_b   1.000
_cell.length_c   1.000
_cell.angle_alpha   90.00
_cell.angle_beta   90.00
_cell.angle_gamma   90.00
#
_symmetry.space_group_name_H-M   'P 1'
#
loop_
_entity.id
_entity.type
_entity.pdbx_description
1 polymer ?
#
loop_
_entity_poly.entity_id
_entity_poly.type
_entity_poly.pdbx_seq_one_letter_code
_entity_poly.pdbx_strand_id
1 'polypeptide(L)'
;MQFLRNTLDKVRPNFERGGKLAKFLPAYDAIETFLFVPGHTSKSGSHIRDGIDMKRTMITVVLALIPCLLFGIWNAGHQHYLALGQFLNPGDGMSEKLIFGMIKVLPIVGVAYGAGLTVEFIAAIIRKEQVNEGFLVSGMLIPLVMPMDVPLWMVALATIFAVIIGKEVFGGTGMNIMNPALTARAFLFFAYPTKMSGDSVWVDSTPEAGEAVIDAYSGATPLAQAIEAGNNVTTVNQDPLSFMDMFLGFMPGSIGETST
;
A
#
# COMPACT_ATOMS: atom_id res chain seq x y z
N MET A 1 -19.48 3.87 -23.14
CA MET A 1 -18.95 2.49 -23.07
C MET A 1 -20.04 1.43 -23.25
N GLN A 2 -20.85 1.44 -24.33
CA GLN A 2 -21.85 0.38 -24.56
C GLN A 2 -21.20 -0.96 -24.95
N PHE A 3 -20.01 -0.92 -25.57
CA PHE A 3 -19.26 -2.10 -25.98
C PHE A 3 -18.83 -3.00 -24.80
N LEU A 4 -18.29 -2.41 -23.73
CA LEU A 4 -17.89 -3.15 -22.52
C LEU A 4 -19.09 -3.75 -21.78
N ARG A 5 -20.22 -3.03 -21.74
CA ARG A 5 -21.45 -3.53 -21.12
C ARG A 5 -22.04 -4.71 -21.90
N ASN A 6 -22.13 -4.57 -23.22
CA ASN A 6 -22.63 -5.62 -24.11
C ASN A 6 -21.73 -6.86 -24.14
N THR A 7 -20.44 -6.73 -23.85
CA THR A 7 -19.52 -7.88 -23.75
C THR A 7 -19.66 -8.59 -22.41
N LEU A 8 -19.75 -7.88 -21.29
CA LEU A 8 -20.05 -8.49 -19.99
C LEU A 8 -21.41 -9.20 -20.00
N ASP A 9 -22.48 -8.53 -20.42
CA ASP A 9 -23.84 -9.09 -20.44
C ASP A 9 -23.96 -10.38 -21.27
N LYS A 10 -23.11 -10.57 -22.29
CA LYS A 10 -23.05 -11.80 -23.09
C LYS A 10 -22.43 -12.99 -22.34
N VAL A 11 -21.50 -12.74 -21.43
CA VAL A 11 -20.79 -13.81 -20.69
C VAL A 11 -21.48 -14.13 -19.37
N ARG A 12 -22.26 -13.20 -18.81
CA ARG A 12 -23.06 -13.35 -17.59
C ARG A 12 -23.84 -14.68 -17.47
N PRO A 13 -24.53 -15.20 -18.50
CA PRO A 13 -25.29 -16.45 -18.38
C PRO A 13 -24.43 -17.68 -18.05
N ASN A 14 -23.13 -17.65 -18.34
CA ASN A 14 -22.20 -18.74 -17.99
C ASN A 14 -21.85 -18.78 -16.49
N PHE A 15 -22.06 -17.66 -15.78
CA PHE A 15 -21.75 -17.49 -14.36
C PHE A 15 -23.01 -17.54 -13.47
N GLU A 16 -24.22 -17.40 -14.02
CA GLU A 16 -25.47 -17.50 -13.25
C GLU A 16 -25.74 -18.94 -12.73
N ARG A 17 -26.66 -19.07 -11.75
CA ARG A 17 -27.00 -20.36 -11.10
C ARG A 17 -27.52 -21.36 -12.14
N GLY A 18 -26.63 -22.24 -12.62
CA GLY A 18 -26.90 -23.22 -13.68
C GLY A 18 -25.85 -23.24 -14.81
N GLY A 19 -24.99 -22.22 -14.89
CA GLY A 19 -23.88 -22.15 -15.85
C GLY A 19 -22.63 -22.93 -15.43
N LYS A 20 -21.76 -23.25 -16.41
CA LYS A 20 -20.53 -24.03 -16.19
C LYS A 20 -19.56 -23.38 -15.19
N LEU A 21 -19.60 -22.05 -15.04
CA LEU A 21 -18.71 -21.26 -14.20
C LEU A 21 -19.43 -20.64 -13.00
N ALA A 22 -20.56 -21.20 -12.57
CA ALA A 22 -21.37 -20.66 -11.46
C ALA A 22 -20.60 -20.45 -10.14
N LYS A 23 -19.47 -21.15 -9.93
CA LYS A 23 -18.59 -20.95 -8.77
C LYS A 23 -17.83 -19.62 -8.80
N PHE A 24 -17.59 -19.06 -9.98
CA PHE A 24 -16.86 -17.80 -10.18
C PHE A 24 -17.78 -16.57 -10.29
N LEU A 25 -19.08 -16.74 -10.06
CA LEU A 25 -20.04 -15.65 -10.04
C LEU A 25 -19.59 -14.48 -9.15
N PRO A 26 -19.05 -14.68 -7.93
CA PRO A 26 -18.56 -13.57 -7.12
C PRO A 26 -17.43 -12.75 -7.75
N ALA A 27 -16.53 -13.41 -8.48
CA ALA A 27 -15.41 -12.75 -9.15
C ALA A 27 -15.90 -11.97 -10.39
N TYR A 28 -16.84 -12.54 -11.13
CA TYR A 28 -17.48 -11.87 -12.26
C TYR A 28 -18.29 -10.65 -11.79
N ASP A 29 -19.09 -10.79 -10.74
CA ASP A 29 -19.85 -9.69 -10.12
C ASP A 29 -18.90 -8.58 -9.65
N ALA A 30 -17.76 -8.91 -9.04
CA ALA A 30 -16.77 -7.92 -8.62
C ALA A 30 -16.24 -7.08 -9.80
N ILE A 31 -15.95 -7.72 -10.94
CA ILE A 31 -15.47 -7.04 -12.16
C ILE A 31 -16.60 -6.20 -12.79
N GLU A 32 -17.82 -6.73 -12.89
CA GLU A 32 -18.99 -6.00 -13.40
C GLU A 32 -19.25 -4.75 -12.57
N THR A 33 -19.24 -4.90 -11.24
CA THR A 33 -19.46 -3.80 -10.32
C THR A 33 -18.28 -2.83 -10.34
N PHE A 34 -17.04 -3.29 -10.56
CA PHE A 34 -15.86 -2.42 -10.70
C PHE A 34 -15.97 -1.48 -11.90
N LEU A 35 -16.47 -1.99 -13.04
CA LEU A 35 -16.61 -1.19 -14.27
C LEU A 35 -17.92 -0.40 -14.34
N PHE A 36 -18.99 -0.87 -13.70
CA PHE A 36 -20.32 -0.30 -13.83
C PHE A 36 -21.06 -0.20 -12.48
N VAL A 37 -21.91 0.82 -12.37
CA VAL A 37 -22.79 1.01 -11.20
C VAL A 37 -23.84 -0.13 -11.17
N PRO A 38 -24.16 -0.71 -10.00
CA PRO A 38 -25.22 -1.70 -9.88
C PRO A 38 -26.55 -1.18 -10.45
N GLY A 39 -27.18 -1.97 -11.33
CA GLY A 39 -28.43 -1.59 -12.00
C GLY A 39 -29.70 -1.69 -11.14
N HIS A 40 -29.58 -1.94 -9.83
CA HIS A 40 -30.72 -2.08 -8.92
C HIS A 40 -30.77 -0.90 -7.96
N THR A 41 -31.93 -0.25 -7.86
CA THR A 41 -32.19 0.81 -6.90
C THR A 41 -33.21 0.32 -5.87
N SER A 42 -33.13 0.83 -4.63
CA SER A 42 -34.10 0.50 -3.60
C SER A 42 -35.50 1.00 -4.01
N LYS A 43 -36.44 0.09 -4.28
CA LYS A 43 -37.80 0.44 -4.72
C LYS A 43 -38.75 0.80 -3.56
N SER A 44 -38.51 0.30 -2.35
CA SER A 44 -39.35 0.53 -1.16
C SER A 44 -38.56 0.25 0.13
N GLY A 45 -38.88 0.96 1.22
CA GLY A 45 -38.43 0.60 2.58
C GLY A 45 -37.08 1.15 3.07
N SER A 46 -36.37 2.00 2.32
CA SER A 46 -35.14 2.66 2.81
C SER A 46 -35.45 3.92 3.62
N HIS A 47 -34.92 4.00 4.85
CA HIS A 47 -35.12 5.13 5.75
C HIS A 47 -34.37 6.39 5.27
N ILE A 48 -33.21 6.21 4.62
CA ILE A 48 -32.40 7.26 4.00
C ILE A 48 -32.01 6.79 2.60
N ARG A 49 -32.19 7.65 1.60
CA ARG A 49 -31.70 7.46 0.24
C ARG A 49 -30.50 8.36 0.05
N ASP A 50 -29.31 7.79 0.10
CA ASP A 50 -28.04 8.49 -0.12
C ASP A 50 -27.37 7.98 -1.40
N GLY A 51 -26.62 8.86 -2.07
CA GLY A 51 -25.75 8.51 -3.20
C GLY A 51 -24.34 8.09 -2.78
N ILE A 52 -24.05 8.10 -1.48
CA ILE A 52 -22.81 7.57 -0.89
C ILE A 52 -22.95 6.05 -0.76
N ASP A 53 -22.32 5.33 -1.69
CA ASP A 53 -22.11 3.88 -1.61
C ASP A 53 -20.76 3.56 -0.97
N MET A 54 -20.64 2.39 -0.33
CA MET A 54 -19.37 1.91 0.24
C MET A 54 -18.23 1.97 -0.78
N LYS A 55 -18.50 1.57 -2.03
CA LYS A 55 -17.58 1.68 -3.17
C LYS A 55 -17.05 3.10 -3.38
N ARG A 56 -17.96 4.08 -3.43
CA ARG A 56 -17.60 5.48 -3.65
C ARG A 56 -16.71 5.98 -2.51
N THR A 57 -17.06 5.64 -1.28
CA THR A 57 -16.27 6.00 -0.10
C THR A 57 -14.87 5.39 -0.16
N MET A 58 -14.74 4.10 -0.48
CA MET A 58 -13.44 3.43 -0.55
C MET A 58 -12.56 3.98 -1.67
N ILE A 59 -13.12 4.26 -2.86
CA ILE A 59 -12.36 4.89 -3.95
C ILE A 59 -11.90 6.30 -3.58
N THR A 60 -12.73 7.10 -2.91
CA THR A 60 -12.33 8.43 -2.43
C THR A 60 -11.15 8.34 -1.47
N VAL A 61 -11.13 7.35 -0.57
CA VAL A 61 -9.99 7.10 0.32
C VAL A 61 -8.75 6.71 -0.47
N VAL A 62 -8.85 5.79 -1.44
CA VAL A 62 -7.72 5.41 -2.30
C VAL A 62 -7.17 6.63 -3.05
N LEU A 63 -8.04 7.48 -3.61
CA LEU A 63 -7.64 8.71 -4.28
C LEU A 63 -6.93 9.69 -3.33
N ALA A 64 -7.38 9.78 -2.07
CA ALA A 64 -6.74 10.59 -1.04
C ALA A 64 -5.36 10.06 -0.60
N LEU A 65 -5.09 8.76 -0.78
CA LEU A 65 -3.78 8.16 -0.51
C LEU A 65 -2.77 8.36 -1.66
N ILE A 66 -3.21 8.70 -2.88
CA ILE A 66 -2.32 8.88 -4.03
C ILE A 66 -1.28 9.99 -3.80
N PRO A 67 -1.62 11.19 -3.28
CA PRO A 67 -0.62 12.22 -2.98
C PRO A 67 0.44 11.74 -2.00
N CYS A 68 0.03 11.02 -0.95
CA CYS A 68 0.94 10.44 0.04
C CYS A 68 1.88 9.41 -0.61
N LEU A 69 1.36 8.54 -1.48
CA LEU A 69 2.17 7.57 -2.21
C LEU A 69 3.17 8.26 -3.16
N LEU A 70 2.75 9.29 -3.90
CA LEU A 70 3.64 10.02 -4.82
C LEU A 70 4.77 10.73 -4.06
N PHE A 71 4.44 11.34 -2.92
CA PHE A 71 5.45 11.92 -2.04
C PHE A 71 6.41 10.85 -1.49
N GLY A 72 5.88 9.71 -1.02
CA GLY A 72 6.67 8.58 -0.54
C GLY A 72 7.63 8.01 -1.59
N ILE A 73 7.17 7.90 -2.84
CA ILE A 73 7.99 7.50 -3.99
C ILE A 73 9.15 8.48 -4.19
N TRP A 74 8.84 9.78 -4.21
CA TRP A 74 9.87 10.80 -4.39
C TRP A 74 10.87 10.81 -3.22
N ASN A 75 10.39 10.74 -1.97
CA ASN A 75 11.23 10.78 -0.78
C ASN A 75 12.13 9.53 -0.68
N ALA A 76 11.61 8.34 -1.01
CA ALA A 76 12.42 7.12 -1.06
C ALA A 76 13.62 7.25 -2.02
N GLY A 77 13.42 7.87 -3.18
CA GLY A 77 14.51 8.21 -4.09
C GLY A 77 15.42 9.30 -3.55
N HIS A 78 14.86 10.35 -2.95
CA HIS A 78 15.65 11.43 -2.37
C HIS A 78 16.62 10.93 -1.30
N GLN A 79 16.17 10.07 -0.38
CA GLN A 79 17.01 9.49 0.66
C GLN A 79 18.10 8.57 0.09
N HIS A 80 17.81 7.81 -0.97
CA HIS A 80 18.80 6.99 -1.66
C HIS A 80 19.94 7.83 -2.28
N TYR A 81 19.61 8.86 -3.06
CA TYR A 81 20.64 9.71 -3.67
C TYR A 81 21.41 10.55 -2.64
N LEU A 82 20.74 10.95 -1.55
CA LEU A 82 21.40 11.55 -0.39
C LEU A 82 22.44 10.59 0.22
N ALA A 83 22.16 9.29 0.29
CA ALA A 83 23.12 8.29 0.76
C ALA A 83 24.35 8.12 -0.14
N LEU A 84 24.20 8.41 -1.43
CA LEU A 84 25.26 8.36 -2.43
C LEU A 84 26.01 9.70 -2.56
N GLY A 85 25.59 10.75 -1.85
CA GLY A 85 26.17 12.09 -1.96
C GLY A 85 25.83 12.83 -3.26
N GLN A 86 24.80 12.37 -3.98
CA GLN A 86 24.34 12.96 -5.24
C GLN A 86 23.00 13.69 -5.03
N PHE A 87 22.73 14.72 -5.85
CA PHE A 87 21.45 15.45 -5.84
C PHE A 87 20.96 15.88 -4.44
N LEU A 88 21.84 16.55 -3.68
CA LEU A 88 21.62 16.88 -2.27
C LEU A 88 20.39 17.76 -2.02
N ASN A 89 20.05 18.67 -2.95
CA ASN A 89 18.87 19.51 -2.76
C ASN A 89 17.60 18.77 -3.19
N PRO A 90 16.44 19.04 -2.55
CA PRO A 90 15.15 18.47 -2.96
C PRO A 90 14.83 18.65 -4.45
N GLY A 91 15.18 19.81 -5.03
CA GLY A 91 14.91 20.14 -6.43
C GLY A 91 15.85 19.50 -7.45
N ASP A 92 17.00 18.98 -7.02
CA ASP A 92 18.00 18.42 -7.92
C ASP A 92 17.62 16.98 -8.30
N GLY A 93 17.77 16.60 -9.58
CA GLY A 93 17.56 15.23 -10.04
C GLY A 93 16.15 14.68 -9.76
N MET A 94 15.12 15.53 -9.87
CA MET A 94 13.76 15.16 -9.46
C MET A 94 13.22 13.96 -10.26
N SER A 95 13.57 13.86 -11.55
CA SER A 95 13.25 12.72 -12.40
C SER A 95 13.90 11.43 -11.93
N GLU A 96 15.18 11.48 -11.58
CA GLU A 96 16.02 10.37 -11.17
C GLU A 96 15.53 9.81 -9.82
N LYS A 97 15.24 10.72 -8.88
CA LYS A 97 14.62 10.39 -7.58
C LYS A 97 13.27 9.70 -7.76
N LEU A 98 12.40 10.25 -8.60
CA LEU A 98 11.10 9.65 -8.88
C LEU A 98 11.23 8.27 -9.52
N ILE A 99 12.10 8.11 -10.51
CA ILE A 99 12.29 6.84 -11.22
C ILE A 99 12.78 5.75 -10.26
N PHE A 100 13.79 6.05 -9.44
CA PHE A 100 14.31 5.10 -8.46
C PHE A 100 13.22 4.69 -7.45
N GLY A 101 12.53 5.68 -6.89
CA GLY A 101 11.42 5.43 -5.97
C GLY A 101 10.30 4.59 -6.59
N MET A 102 9.94 4.85 -7.85
CA MET A 102 8.91 4.07 -8.56
C MET A 102 9.34 2.61 -8.72
N ILE A 103 10.60 2.36 -9.07
CA ILE A 103 11.14 1.01 -9.24
C ILE A 103 11.09 0.21 -7.93
N LYS A 104 11.29 0.87 -6.78
CA LYS A 104 11.27 0.21 -5.47
C LYS A 104 9.86 0.07 -4.89
N VAL A 105 9.05 1.11 -4.93
CA VAL A 105 7.73 1.17 -4.26
C VAL A 105 6.63 0.47 -5.07
N LEU A 106 6.58 0.64 -6.40
CA LEU A 106 5.49 0.07 -7.21
C LEU A 106 5.42 -1.46 -7.14
N PRO A 107 6.53 -2.23 -7.15
CA PRO A 107 6.48 -3.67 -6.95
C PRO A 107 5.89 -4.08 -5.60
N ILE A 108 6.18 -3.34 -4.52
CA ILE A 108 5.62 -3.61 -3.18
C ILE A 108 4.10 -3.44 -3.22
N VAL A 109 3.63 -2.33 -3.82
CA VAL A 109 2.19 -2.06 -4.02
C VAL A 109 1.55 -3.17 -4.86
N GLY A 110 2.15 -3.52 -5.98
CA GLY A 110 1.66 -4.57 -6.88
C GLY A 110 1.56 -5.93 -6.20
N VAL A 111 2.54 -6.29 -5.37
CA VAL A 111 2.56 -7.55 -4.61
C VAL A 111 1.53 -7.55 -3.49
N ALA A 112 1.37 -6.45 -2.76
CA ALA A 112 0.34 -6.32 -1.71
C ALA A 112 -1.07 -6.46 -2.31
N TYR A 113 -1.36 -5.76 -3.41
CA TYR A 113 -2.63 -5.91 -4.12
C TYR A 113 -2.81 -7.32 -4.67
N GLY A 114 -1.82 -7.85 -5.38
CA GLY A 114 -1.89 -9.16 -6.01
C GLY A 114 -2.12 -10.28 -5.00
N ALA A 115 -1.31 -10.34 -3.94
CA ALA A 115 -1.42 -11.37 -2.92
C ALA A 115 -2.74 -11.27 -2.15
N GLY A 116 -3.12 -10.08 -1.69
CA GLY A 116 -4.30 -9.92 -0.86
C GLY A 116 -5.61 -10.05 -1.63
N LEU A 117 -5.72 -9.48 -2.84
CA LEU A 117 -6.91 -9.67 -3.67
C LEU A 117 -7.07 -11.15 -4.05
N THR A 118 -5.98 -11.85 -4.38
CA THR A 118 -6.05 -13.28 -4.71
C THR A 118 -6.65 -14.09 -3.56
N VAL A 119 -6.19 -13.85 -2.32
CA VAL A 119 -6.76 -14.51 -1.13
C VAL A 119 -8.23 -14.14 -0.93
N GLU A 120 -8.59 -12.87 -1.09
CA GLU A 120 -9.97 -12.42 -0.92
C GLU A 120 -10.92 -13.01 -1.97
N PHE A 121 -10.50 -13.06 -3.23
CA PHE A 121 -11.27 -13.75 -4.28
C PHE A 121 -11.47 -15.23 -3.94
N ILE A 122 -10.43 -15.91 -3.46
CA ILE A 122 -10.54 -17.31 -3.04
C ILE A 122 -11.50 -17.46 -1.86
N ALA A 123 -11.40 -16.61 -0.84
CA ALA A 123 -12.27 -16.62 0.33
C ALA A 123 -13.74 -16.35 -0.04
N ALA A 124 -13.99 -15.38 -0.91
CA ALA A 124 -15.32 -15.05 -1.43
C ALA A 124 -15.93 -16.22 -2.22
N ILE A 125 -15.14 -16.94 -3.03
CA ILE A 125 -15.59 -18.14 -3.74
C ILE A 125 -15.97 -19.26 -2.75
N ILE A 126 -15.17 -19.47 -1.70
CA ILE A 126 -15.45 -20.49 -0.67
C ILE A 126 -16.74 -20.15 0.10
N ARG A 127 -16.93 -18.87 0.44
CA ARG A 127 -18.09 -18.38 1.21
C ARG A 127 -19.32 -18.10 0.37
N LYS A 128 -19.18 -18.03 -0.95
CA LYS A 128 -20.23 -17.65 -1.90
C LYS A 128 -20.80 -16.25 -1.62
N GLU A 129 -19.93 -15.36 -1.17
CA GLU A 129 -20.24 -13.95 -0.88
C GLU A 129 -19.63 -13.06 -1.95
N GLN A 130 -20.15 -11.84 -2.09
CA GLN A 130 -19.60 -10.86 -3.02
C GLN A 130 -18.27 -10.31 -2.50
N VAL A 131 -17.31 -10.10 -3.40
CA VAL A 131 -16.03 -9.48 -3.06
C VAL A 131 -16.28 -8.03 -2.68
N ASN A 132 -15.77 -7.63 -1.53
CA ASN A 132 -15.89 -6.25 -1.06
C ASN A 132 -14.65 -5.45 -1.47
N GLU A 133 -14.85 -4.18 -1.78
CA GLU A 133 -13.78 -3.28 -2.21
C GLU A 133 -12.95 -2.73 -1.05
N GLY A 134 -13.30 -3.04 0.19
CA GLY A 134 -12.57 -2.58 1.37
C GLY A 134 -11.09 -2.97 1.38
N PHE A 135 -10.70 -4.05 0.71
CA PHE A 135 -9.28 -4.37 0.58
C PHE A 135 -8.53 -3.46 -0.38
N LEU A 136 -9.20 -2.73 -1.28
CA LEU A 136 -8.51 -1.78 -2.13
C LEU A 136 -7.78 -0.70 -1.33
N VAL A 137 -8.35 -0.32 -0.19
CA VAL A 137 -7.71 0.60 0.76
C VAL A 137 -6.58 -0.10 1.51
N SER A 138 -6.81 -1.31 2.03
CA SER A 138 -5.78 -2.05 2.79
C SER A 138 -4.56 -2.40 1.93
N GLY A 139 -4.76 -2.77 0.66
CA GLY A 139 -3.70 -3.04 -0.31
C GLY A 139 -2.83 -1.82 -0.62
N MET A 140 -3.37 -0.60 -0.48
CA MET A 140 -2.60 0.65 -0.54
C MET A 140 -1.91 0.98 0.78
N LEU A 141 -2.57 0.72 1.92
CA LEU A 141 -2.03 1.05 3.23
C LEU A 141 -0.86 0.14 3.63
N ILE A 142 -0.88 -1.14 3.24
CA ILE A 142 0.22 -2.09 3.52
C ILE A 142 1.57 -1.54 3.03
N PRO A 143 1.79 -1.21 1.75
CA PRO A 143 3.08 -0.69 1.29
C PRO A 143 3.44 0.64 1.96
N LEU A 144 2.47 1.50 2.27
CA LEU A 144 2.74 2.80 2.91
C LEU A 144 3.30 2.66 4.35
N VAL A 145 3.00 1.57 5.05
CA VAL A 145 3.50 1.32 6.42
C VAL A 145 4.71 0.38 6.46
N MET A 146 5.29 0.06 5.30
CA MET A 146 6.44 -0.83 5.16
C MET A 146 7.69 -0.04 4.75
N PRO A 147 8.89 -0.57 5.08
CA PRO A 147 10.12 -0.02 4.57
C PRO A 147 10.31 -0.32 3.08
N MET A 148 11.10 0.51 2.40
CA MET A 148 11.32 0.37 0.96
C MET A 148 12.18 -0.83 0.57
N ASP A 149 13.07 -1.30 1.46
CA ASP A 149 13.96 -2.45 1.21
C ASP A 149 13.35 -3.78 1.69
N VAL A 150 12.04 -3.81 1.97
CA VAL A 150 11.39 -5.07 2.35
C VAL A 150 11.35 -6.03 1.15
N PRO A 151 11.80 -7.29 1.30
CA PRO A 151 11.72 -8.26 0.22
C PRO A 151 10.26 -8.51 -0.20
N LEU A 152 10.00 -8.52 -1.51
CA LEU A 152 8.65 -8.67 -2.07
C LEU A 152 7.91 -9.92 -1.57
N TRP A 153 8.62 -11.04 -1.39
CA TRP A 153 8.02 -12.27 -0.88
C TRP A 153 7.54 -12.13 0.57
N MET A 154 8.23 -11.32 1.40
CA MET A 154 7.81 -11.05 2.77
C MET A 154 6.51 -10.26 2.79
N VAL A 155 6.39 -9.25 1.91
CA VAL A 155 5.15 -8.48 1.72
C VAL A 155 4.01 -9.39 1.32
N ALA A 156 4.23 -10.32 0.38
CA ALA A 156 3.22 -11.28 -0.04
C ALA A 156 2.75 -12.15 1.14
N LEU A 157 3.69 -12.77 1.88
CA LEU A 157 3.37 -13.63 3.02
C LEU A 157 2.64 -12.87 4.13
N ALA A 158 3.10 -11.67 4.47
CA ALA A 158 2.47 -10.82 5.46
C ALA A 158 1.06 -10.40 5.08
N THR A 159 0.86 -10.07 3.81
CA THR A 159 -0.45 -9.71 3.26
C THR A 159 -1.39 -10.90 3.31
N ILE A 160 -0.95 -12.08 2.89
CA ILE A 160 -1.73 -13.32 2.96
C ILE A 160 -2.12 -13.62 4.41
N PHE A 161 -1.16 -13.57 5.33
CA PHE A 161 -1.42 -13.79 6.76
C PHE A 161 -2.45 -12.80 7.30
N ALA A 162 -2.28 -11.51 7.02
CA ALA A 162 -3.17 -10.47 7.50
C ALA A 162 -4.58 -10.56 6.93
N VAL A 163 -4.73 -10.92 5.65
CA VAL A 163 -6.04 -11.11 5.03
C VAL A 163 -6.71 -12.36 5.61
N ILE A 164 -6.02 -13.49 5.69
CA ILE A 164 -6.61 -14.73 6.21
C ILE A 164 -6.98 -14.56 7.69
N ILE A 165 -5.99 -14.23 8.54
CA ILE A 165 -6.15 -14.24 9.99
C ILE A 165 -6.79 -12.95 10.50
N GLY A 166 -6.37 -11.80 9.98
CA GLY A 166 -6.82 -10.49 10.46
C GLY A 166 -8.19 -10.07 9.95
N LYS A 167 -8.63 -10.60 8.80
CA LYS A 167 -9.90 -10.21 8.16
C LYS A 167 -10.84 -11.39 7.92
N GLU A 168 -10.40 -12.40 7.18
CA GLU A 168 -11.28 -13.45 6.70
C GLU A 168 -11.76 -14.36 7.82
N VAL A 169 -10.92 -14.79 8.77
CA VAL A 169 -11.35 -15.65 9.90
C VAL A 169 -12.53 -15.04 10.68
N PHE A 170 -12.64 -13.72 10.74
CA PHE A 170 -13.71 -13.01 11.46
C PHE A 170 -14.98 -12.73 10.63
N GLY A 171 -15.02 -13.21 9.38
CA GLY A 171 -16.19 -13.02 8.50
C GLY A 171 -16.01 -11.95 7.42
N GLY A 172 -14.80 -11.46 7.18
CA GLY A 172 -14.50 -10.57 6.06
C GLY A 172 -14.69 -9.08 6.37
N THR A 173 -14.96 -8.29 5.32
CA THR A 173 -15.02 -6.82 5.42
C THR A 173 -16.19 -6.35 6.27
N GLY A 174 -15.92 -5.52 7.30
CA GLY A 174 -16.93 -4.99 8.22
C GLY A 174 -17.05 -5.77 9.53
N MET A 175 -16.48 -6.98 9.59
CA MET A 175 -16.41 -7.82 10.79
C MET A 175 -14.98 -8.00 11.32
N ASN A 176 -14.00 -7.38 10.66
CA ASN A 176 -12.60 -7.47 11.04
C ASN A 176 -12.34 -6.71 12.35
N ILE A 177 -11.95 -7.45 13.39
CA ILE A 177 -11.61 -6.88 14.70
C ILE A 177 -10.34 -6.03 14.62
N MET A 178 -9.40 -6.43 13.75
CA MET A 178 -8.11 -5.76 13.59
C MET A 178 -7.98 -5.10 12.22
N ASN A 179 -7.17 -4.05 12.15
CA ASN A 179 -6.79 -3.43 10.88
C ASN A 179 -5.87 -4.39 10.10
N PRO A 180 -6.25 -4.83 8.88
CA PRO A 180 -5.44 -5.79 8.10
C PRO A 180 -4.06 -5.23 7.75
N ALA A 181 -3.95 -3.94 7.42
CA ALA A 181 -2.66 -3.33 7.08
C ALA A 181 -1.70 -3.33 8.28
N LEU A 182 -2.20 -2.96 9.46
CA LEU A 182 -1.39 -3.01 10.69
C LEU A 182 -1.09 -4.44 11.14
N THR A 183 -1.99 -5.39 10.87
CA THR A 183 -1.76 -6.82 11.13
C THR A 183 -0.61 -7.34 10.26
N ALA A 184 -0.54 -6.93 8.98
CA ALA A 184 0.58 -7.28 8.11
C ALA A 184 1.91 -6.71 8.62
N ARG A 185 1.90 -5.44 9.07
CA ARG A 185 3.07 -4.79 9.70
C ARG A 185 3.51 -5.51 10.96
N ALA A 186 2.58 -5.84 11.86
CA ALA A 186 2.86 -6.54 13.09
C ALA A 186 3.45 -7.94 12.83
N PHE A 187 2.91 -8.66 11.85
CA PHE A 187 3.45 -9.95 11.44
C PHE A 187 4.92 -9.84 11.01
N LEU A 188 5.26 -8.90 10.12
CA LEU A 188 6.65 -8.71 9.70
C LEU A 188 7.54 -8.21 10.83
N PHE A 189 7.03 -7.33 11.70
CA PHE A 189 7.78 -6.81 12.84
C PHE A 189 8.24 -7.93 13.78
N PHE A 190 7.38 -8.90 14.09
CA PHE A 190 7.74 -10.02 14.98
C PHE A 190 8.44 -11.17 14.26
N ALA A 191 8.08 -11.46 13.00
CA ALA A 191 8.66 -12.59 12.26
C ALA A 191 10.02 -12.27 11.65
N TYR A 192 10.23 -11.02 11.20
CA TYR A 192 11.43 -10.58 10.48
C TYR A 192 11.92 -9.20 10.95
N PRO A 193 12.28 -9.05 12.24
CA PRO A 193 12.63 -7.76 12.84
C PRO A 193 13.81 -7.09 12.13
N THR A 194 14.80 -7.84 11.65
CA THR A 194 15.98 -7.31 10.95
C THR A 194 15.68 -6.64 9.61
N LYS A 195 14.48 -6.88 9.04
CA LYS A 195 14.01 -6.29 7.77
C LYS A 195 12.88 -5.29 7.97
N MET A 196 12.48 -5.04 9.22
CA MET A 196 11.45 -4.08 9.62
C MET A 196 11.96 -3.02 10.59
N SER A 197 13.13 -3.23 11.19
CA SER A 197 13.70 -2.39 12.23
C SER A 197 15.22 -2.35 12.09
N GLY A 198 15.79 -1.22 12.48
CA GLY A 198 17.20 -0.89 12.26
C GLY A 198 17.36 0.31 11.33
N ASP A 199 18.58 0.82 11.27
CA ASP A 199 18.87 2.10 10.61
C ASP A 199 19.03 1.95 9.10
N SER A 200 19.45 0.79 8.61
CA SER A 200 19.69 0.57 7.17
C SER A 200 18.44 0.17 6.38
N VAL A 201 17.28 0.04 7.03
CA VAL A 201 16.08 -0.55 6.42
C VAL A 201 15.22 0.51 5.72
N TRP A 202 15.34 1.77 6.15
CA TRP A 202 14.52 2.90 5.67
C TRP A 202 15.09 3.57 4.43
N VAL A 203 16.37 3.33 4.16
CA VAL A 203 17.07 3.92 3.02
C VAL A 203 17.83 2.83 2.32
N ASP A 204 17.53 2.67 1.04
CA ASP A 204 18.30 1.79 0.19
C ASP A 204 19.69 2.39 -0.04
N SER A 205 20.72 1.67 0.35
CA SER A 205 22.12 2.05 0.16
C SER A 205 22.83 1.11 -0.81
N THR A 206 22.11 0.27 -1.57
CA THR A 206 22.76 -0.58 -2.58
C THR A 206 23.40 0.30 -3.65
N PRO A 207 24.74 0.31 -3.79
CA PRO A 207 25.38 1.10 -4.82
C PRO A 207 25.18 0.44 -6.19
N GLU A 208 24.81 1.22 -7.20
CA GLU A 208 24.94 0.77 -8.59
C GLU A 208 26.43 0.67 -8.99
N ALA A 209 26.72 -0.04 -10.07
CA ALA A 209 28.09 -0.32 -10.49
C ALA A 209 28.86 0.98 -10.80
N GLY A 210 29.71 1.40 -9.86
CA GLY A 210 30.55 2.60 -9.95
C GLY A 210 30.30 3.66 -8.87
N GLU A 211 29.31 3.47 -8.00
CA GLU A 211 28.97 4.42 -6.94
C GLU A 211 29.43 3.90 -5.57
N ALA A 212 29.91 4.79 -4.71
CA ALA A 212 30.29 4.47 -3.35
C ALA A 212 29.32 5.17 -2.40
N VAL A 213 28.74 4.41 -1.48
CA VAL A 213 27.99 4.96 -0.35
C VAL A 213 28.94 5.78 0.49
N ILE A 214 28.50 6.95 0.97
CA ILE A 214 29.30 7.74 1.91
C ILE A 214 29.51 6.88 3.17
N ASP A 215 30.78 6.67 3.56
CA ASP A 215 31.25 5.78 4.65
C ASP A 215 30.66 6.11 6.05
N ALA A 216 29.89 7.20 6.17
CA ALA A 216 29.24 7.67 7.39
C ALA A 216 27.71 7.80 7.28
N TYR A 217 27.08 7.22 6.26
CA TYR A 217 25.62 7.30 6.12
C TYR A 217 24.90 6.37 7.10
N SER A 218 24.14 6.95 8.03
CA SER A 218 23.17 6.23 8.86
C SER A 218 21.76 6.54 8.38
N GLY A 219 21.01 5.52 7.96
CA GLY A 219 19.58 5.65 7.61
C GLY A 219 18.65 5.70 8.84
N ALA A 220 19.21 5.98 10.03
CA ALA A 220 18.47 6.03 11.28
C ALA A 220 17.32 7.05 11.20
N THR A 221 16.13 6.62 11.64
CA THR A 221 14.98 7.52 11.75
C THR A 221 15.28 8.64 12.77
N PRO A 222 14.67 9.83 12.62
CA PRO A 222 14.82 10.92 13.59
C PRO A 222 14.52 10.51 15.03
N LEU A 223 13.57 9.58 15.23
CA LEU A 223 13.25 9.04 16.54
C LEU A 223 14.36 8.14 17.09
N ALA A 224 14.95 7.28 16.26
CA ALA A 224 16.09 6.46 16.66
C ALA A 224 17.30 7.33 17.03
N GLN A 225 17.59 8.36 16.22
CA GLN A 225 18.64 9.33 16.54
C GLN A 225 18.36 10.10 17.82
N ALA A 226 17.11 10.47 18.09
CA ALA A 226 16.77 11.18 19.32
C ALA A 226 17.02 10.34 20.58
N ILE A 227 16.88 9.01 20.48
CA ILE A 227 17.16 8.08 21.58
C ILE A 227 18.67 7.98 21.84
N GLU A 228 19.49 7.96 20.78
CA GLU A 228 20.94 7.80 20.89
C GLU A 228 21.69 9.12 21.18
N ALA A 229 21.30 10.21 20.52
CA ALA A 229 21.98 11.49 20.51
C ALA A 229 21.21 12.63 21.23
N GLY A 230 20.03 12.34 21.79
CA GLY A 230 19.18 13.33 22.47
C GLY A 230 18.59 14.35 21.50
N ASN A 231 18.68 15.65 21.84
CA ASN A 231 18.11 16.71 20.99
C ASN A 231 18.94 17.03 19.73
N ASN A 232 20.10 16.40 19.55
CA ASN A 232 20.98 16.61 18.39
C ASN A 232 20.60 15.64 17.25
N VAL A 233 19.34 15.70 16.82
CA VAL A 233 18.87 14.97 15.64
C VAL A 233 19.39 15.68 14.41
N THR A 234 20.12 14.95 13.58
CA THR A 234 20.76 15.51 12.39
C THR A 234 20.14 14.91 11.13
N THR A 235 20.02 15.74 10.10
CA THR A 235 19.79 15.28 8.75
C THR A 235 20.97 14.44 8.28
N VAL A 236 20.77 13.75 7.17
CA VAL A 236 21.83 13.01 6.46
C VAL A 236 23.12 13.83 6.29
N ASN A 237 23.00 15.14 6.06
CA ASN A 237 24.14 16.04 5.82
C ASN A 237 24.78 16.57 7.12
N GLN A 238 24.43 16.00 8.28
CA GLN A 238 24.84 16.44 9.62
C GLN A 238 24.30 17.84 10.02
N ASP A 239 23.39 18.41 9.23
CA ASP A 239 22.68 19.64 9.60
C ASP A 239 21.58 19.35 10.64
N PRO A 240 21.32 20.23 11.62
CA PRO A 240 20.24 20.04 12.57
C PRO A 240 18.89 19.95 11.85
N LEU A 241 18.13 18.90 12.17
CA LEU A 241 16.86 18.62 11.51
C LEU A 241 15.83 19.69 11.90
N SER A 242 15.37 20.49 10.94
CA SER A 242 14.41 21.56 11.20
C SER A 242 13.00 20.99 11.39
N PHE A 243 12.17 21.66 12.19
CA PHE A 243 10.74 21.34 12.29
C PHE A 243 10.05 21.39 10.92
N MET A 244 10.49 22.31 10.05
CA MET A 244 9.94 22.41 8.69
C MET A 244 10.32 21.20 7.83
N ASP A 245 11.50 20.61 8.05
CA ASP A 245 11.94 19.41 7.33
C ASP A 245 11.17 18.17 7.81
N MET A 246 10.82 18.11 9.11
CA MET A 246 9.92 17.07 9.63
C MET A 246 8.51 17.21 9.08
N PHE A 247 8.00 18.44 9.01
CA PHE A 247 6.65 18.71 8.52
C PHE A 247 6.53 18.40 7.02
N LEU A 248 7.49 18.90 6.22
CA LEU A 248 7.57 18.62 4.78
C LEU A 248 8.00 17.18 4.48
N GLY A 249 8.60 16.49 5.44
CA GLY A 249 8.91 15.08 5.39
C GLY A 249 10.20 14.68 4.70
N PHE A 250 11.22 15.53 4.79
CA PHE A 250 12.59 15.26 4.33
C PHE A 250 13.36 14.40 5.35
N MET A 251 12.76 13.29 5.76
CA MET A 251 13.33 12.36 6.74
C MET A 251 13.18 10.90 6.28
N PRO A 252 14.08 10.00 6.73
CA PRO A 252 13.95 8.57 6.50
C PRO A 252 12.82 7.98 7.36
N GLY A 253 12.05 7.06 6.78
CA GLY A 253 10.92 6.40 7.43
C GLY A 253 10.14 5.49 6.49
N SER A 254 8.98 5.00 6.94
CA SER A 254 8.07 4.22 6.08
C SER A 254 7.56 5.09 4.92
N ILE A 255 7.25 4.47 3.78
CA ILE A 255 6.92 5.18 2.53
C ILE A 255 5.81 6.24 2.72
N GLY A 256 4.82 5.99 3.59
CA GLY A 256 3.72 6.91 3.87
C GLY A 256 3.80 7.69 5.18
N GLU A 257 4.85 7.53 5.99
CA GLU A 257 4.94 8.16 7.33
C GLU A 257 5.79 9.44 7.34
N THR A 258 6.37 9.82 6.21
CA THR A 258 7.43 10.82 6.20
C THR A 258 6.91 12.26 6.26
N SER A 259 5.75 12.59 5.70
CA SER A 259 5.19 13.97 5.68
C SER A 259 3.84 14.04 6.40
N THR A 260 3.60 15.13 7.14
CA THR A 260 2.39 15.38 7.96
C THR A 260 1.51 16.46 7.36
#